data_AF-A0AA46TNC7-F1
#
_entry.id   AF-A0AA46TNC7-F1
#
_cell.length_a   1.000
_cell.length_b   1.000
_cell.length_c   1.000
_cell.angle_alpha   90.00
_cell.angle_beta   90.00
_cell.angle_gamma   90.00
#
_symmetry.space_group_name_H-M   'P 1'
#
loop_
_entity.id
_entity.type
_entity.pdbx_description
1 polymer ?
#
loop_
_entity_poly.entity_id
_entity_poly.type
_entity_poly.pdbx_seq_one_letter_code
_entity_poly.pdbx_strand_id
1 'polypeptide(L)'
;MRPVLEKRLLEKRALKWIPLALATAVVLAGCSRDGYYHDRNLDYTEAAPAPPLVLPDTRNTQRYRDAMPVPQVTAQDTRPQQAAEISAPPSLAIGSGLEPEFVERRQVGNQTWLVVAADTGAVWPQLEAFARSRQLGVQQSNASQGVIVTSQATLTLQSALRSGSSEVRCEQSGQSVAACLDALEQYLGARSATASASSWTAQRLAEQQTPQLQQQGDEWEVVIPQPIDRVWAELDHYLELDFSVEGERDLLATSADNYEFLVEYMTETERGRNPLQIVFSPDVRRMSQQIRLALQPNGDKTILRAINASERSFSADDQRELLERVSGYLR
;
A
#
# COMPACT_ATOMS: atom_id res chain seq x y z
N MET A 1 2.20 70.72 -49.10
CA MET A 1 2.44 69.28 -49.42
C MET A 1 2.81 68.56 -48.13
N ARG A 2 2.06 67.50 -47.77
CA ARG A 2 2.24 66.61 -46.61
C ARG A 2 3.49 65.69 -46.81
N PRO A 3 3.89 64.82 -45.85
CA PRO A 3 4.51 65.11 -44.55
C PRO A 3 5.84 64.34 -44.34
N VAL A 4 6.82 64.92 -43.64
CA VAL A 4 8.11 64.29 -43.25
C VAL A 4 8.00 63.59 -41.87
N LEU A 5 6.78 63.39 -41.34
CA LEU A 5 6.57 63.08 -39.92
C LEU A 5 6.40 61.59 -39.55
N GLU A 6 6.53 60.64 -40.49
CA GLU A 6 6.23 59.23 -40.20
C GLU A 6 7.46 58.42 -39.70
N LYS A 7 8.68 58.79 -40.06
CA LYS A 7 9.88 57.98 -39.74
C LYS A 7 10.31 58.03 -38.27
N ARG A 8 10.05 59.13 -37.54
CA ARG A 8 10.52 59.30 -36.13
C ARG A 8 9.71 58.55 -35.08
N LEU A 9 8.51 58.07 -35.40
CA LEU A 9 7.63 57.39 -34.44
C LEU A 9 7.89 55.88 -34.36
N LEU A 10 8.43 55.27 -35.42
CA LEU A 10 8.78 53.85 -35.46
C LEU A 10 10.05 53.54 -34.63
N GLU A 11 11.09 54.37 -34.71
CA GLU A 11 12.32 54.19 -33.92
C GLU A 11 12.07 54.26 -32.40
N LYS A 12 11.19 55.16 -31.95
CA LYS A 12 10.90 55.32 -30.51
C LYS A 12 10.05 54.19 -29.93
N ARG A 13 9.30 53.45 -30.76
CA ARG A 13 8.56 52.26 -30.30
C ARG A 13 9.48 51.06 -30.14
N ALA A 14 10.45 50.85 -31.03
CA ALA A 14 11.38 49.72 -30.90
C ALA A 14 12.24 49.81 -29.61
N LEU A 15 12.67 51.01 -29.23
CA LEU A 15 13.55 51.22 -28.07
C LEU A 15 12.87 50.97 -26.70
N LYS A 16 11.54 51.13 -26.61
CA LYS A 16 10.78 50.93 -25.37
C LYS A 16 10.56 49.46 -25.01
N TRP A 17 10.70 48.55 -25.97
CA TRP A 17 10.42 47.11 -25.77
C TRP A 17 11.70 46.32 -25.45
N ILE A 18 12.87 46.93 -25.64
CA ILE A 18 14.18 46.35 -25.29
C ILE A 18 14.29 45.98 -23.80
N PRO A 19 13.95 46.86 -22.82
CA PRO A 19 14.07 46.48 -21.41
C PRO A 19 13.09 45.38 -21.00
N LEU A 20 11.89 45.35 -21.61
CA LEU A 20 10.89 44.32 -21.36
C LEU A 20 11.32 42.96 -21.94
N ALA A 21 11.90 42.96 -23.16
CA ALA A 21 12.47 41.79 -23.80
C ALA A 21 13.69 41.24 -23.04
N LEU A 22 14.53 42.13 -22.51
CA LEU A 22 15.69 41.75 -21.69
C LEU A 22 15.24 41.16 -20.34
N ALA A 23 14.25 41.75 -19.69
CA ALA A 23 13.70 41.24 -18.44
C ALA A 23 13.01 39.87 -18.62
N THR A 24 12.29 39.67 -19.72
CA THR A 24 11.73 38.36 -20.05
C THR A 24 12.82 37.33 -20.35
N ALA A 25 13.86 37.68 -21.11
CA ALA A 25 14.98 36.77 -21.36
C ALA A 25 15.69 36.30 -20.08
N VAL A 26 15.86 37.17 -19.08
CA VAL A 26 16.45 36.82 -17.78
C VAL A 26 15.55 35.91 -16.95
N VAL A 27 14.23 36.11 -16.98
CA VAL A 27 13.27 35.23 -16.28
C VAL A 27 13.19 33.85 -16.95
N LEU A 28 13.27 33.78 -18.29
CA LEU A 28 13.27 32.51 -19.01
C LEU A 28 14.59 31.72 -18.87
N ALA A 29 15.73 32.39 -18.61
CA ALA A 29 16.99 31.71 -18.35
C ALA A 29 17.02 30.93 -17.02
N GLY A 30 16.05 31.16 -16.12
CA GLY A 30 15.89 30.42 -14.87
C GLY A 30 15.17 29.07 -15.02
N CYS A 31 14.67 28.73 -16.22
CA CYS A 31 13.96 27.48 -16.50
C CYS A 31 14.76 26.52 -17.40
N SER A 32 16.09 26.54 -17.36
CA SER A 32 16.90 25.48 -17.98
C SER A 32 16.83 24.21 -17.12
N ARG A 33 16.28 23.14 -17.71
CA ARG A 33 16.03 21.84 -17.07
C ARG A 33 17.29 20.99 -16.86
N ASP A 34 18.46 21.45 -17.34
CA ASP A 34 19.73 20.74 -17.22
C ASP A 34 20.68 21.38 -16.19
N GLY A 35 20.62 20.82 -14.98
CA GLY A 35 21.77 20.48 -14.12
C GLY A 35 22.78 21.56 -13.72
N TYR A 36 22.52 22.28 -12.61
CA TYR A 36 23.59 22.90 -11.79
C TYR A 36 24.21 21.91 -10.78
N TYR A 37 23.61 20.74 -10.61
CA TYR A 37 24.09 19.70 -9.70
C TYR A 37 24.75 18.58 -10.51
N HIS A 38 26.02 18.33 -10.22
CA HIS A 38 26.74 17.18 -10.76
C HIS A 38 26.16 15.90 -10.15
N ASP A 39 25.54 15.07 -10.99
CA ASP A 39 25.13 13.73 -10.60
C ASP A 39 26.38 12.84 -10.49
N ARG A 40 26.69 12.42 -9.26
CA ARG A 40 27.90 11.66 -8.93
C ARG A 40 27.70 10.15 -9.05
N ASN A 41 26.54 9.71 -9.50
CA ASN A 41 26.16 8.30 -9.48
C ASN A 41 27.01 7.43 -10.42
N LEU A 42 27.73 8.03 -11.37
CA LEU A 42 28.64 7.33 -12.30
C LEU A 42 30.13 7.66 -12.08
N ASP A 43 30.47 8.57 -11.16
CA ASP A 43 31.86 9.01 -10.90
C ASP A 43 32.80 7.83 -10.61
N TYR A 44 32.30 6.77 -9.96
CA TYR A 44 33.10 5.58 -9.62
C TYR A 44 33.55 4.78 -10.85
N THR A 45 32.88 4.92 -12.00
CA THR A 45 33.24 4.22 -13.24
C THR A 45 34.46 4.84 -13.92
N GLU A 46 34.72 6.13 -13.65
CA GLU A 46 35.86 6.88 -14.19
C GLU A 46 37.06 6.90 -13.22
N ALA A 47 36.91 6.34 -12.02
CA ALA A 47 37.97 6.30 -11.02
C ALA A 47 39.13 5.41 -11.49
N ALA A 48 40.31 6.02 -11.69
CA ALA A 48 41.52 5.30 -12.03
C ALA A 48 42.14 4.63 -10.78
N PRO A 49 42.59 3.37 -10.87
CA PRO A 49 43.31 2.74 -9.77
C PRO A 49 44.62 3.47 -9.51
N ALA A 50 44.92 3.71 -8.23
CA ALA A 50 46.22 4.24 -7.82
C ALA A 50 47.31 3.16 -8.00
N PRO A 51 48.54 3.55 -8.38
CA PRO A 51 49.64 2.61 -8.50
C PRO A 51 49.94 1.96 -7.13
N PRO A 52 50.27 0.66 -7.12
CA PRO A 52 50.55 -0.06 -5.87
C PRO A 52 51.80 0.49 -5.19
N LEU A 53 51.84 0.36 -3.86
CA LEU A 53 52.99 0.76 -3.07
C LEU A 53 54.19 -0.15 -3.38
N VAL A 54 55.29 0.42 -3.88
CA VAL A 54 56.53 -0.31 -4.13
C VAL A 54 57.33 -0.40 -2.83
N LEU A 55 57.53 -1.63 -2.33
CA LEU A 55 58.32 -1.87 -1.14
C LEU A 55 59.82 -2.00 -1.51
N PRO A 56 60.74 -1.52 -0.66
CA PRO A 56 62.18 -1.74 -0.85
C PRO A 56 62.54 -3.24 -0.76
N ASP A 57 63.61 -3.65 -1.45
CA ASP A 57 64.06 -5.05 -1.54
C ASP A 57 64.36 -5.73 -0.19
N THR A 58 64.57 -4.92 0.86
CA THR A 58 64.80 -5.40 2.24
C THR A 58 63.53 -5.85 2.96
N ARG A 59 62.34 -5.70 2.35
CA ARG A 59 61.05 -6.03 2.96
C ARG A 59 60.47 -7.33 2.40
N ASN A 60 59.98 -8.19 3.29
CA ASN A 60 59.36 -9.46 2.92
C ASN A 60 57.93 -9.24 2.40
N THR A 61 57.76 -9.33 1.08
CA THR A 61 56.48 -9.15 0.36
C THR A 61 55.39 -10.13 0.78
N GLN A 62 55.72 -11.29 1.35
CA GLN A 62 54.72 -12.24 1.83
C GLN A 62 54.02 -11.79 3.11
N ARG A 63 54.68 -10.94 3.92
CA ARG A 63 54.13 -10.37 5.16
C ARG A 63 53.34 -9.08 4.92
N TYR A 64 53.58 -8.39 3.82
CA TYR A 64 52.90 -7.14 3.44
C TYR A 64 52.04 -7.39 2.20
N ARG A 65 50.86 -8.00 2.42
CA ARG A 65 49.83 -8.19 1.39
C ARG A 65 48.79 -7.09 1.51
N ASP A 66 48.03 -6.87 0.44
CA ASP A 66 46.88 -5.96 0.50
C ASP A 66 45.90 -6.43 1.57
N ALA A 67 45.52 -5.52 2.47
CA ALA A 67 44.56 -5.79 3.52
C ALA A 67 43.13 -6.00 2.95
N MET A 68 42.87 -5.47 1.76
CA MET A 68 41.60 -5.57 1.04
C MET A 68 41.87 -5.95 -0.42
N PRO A 69 42.20 -7.22 -0.71
CA PRO A 69 42.43 -7.67 -2.07
C PRO A 69 41.12 -7.66 -2.86
N VAL A 70 41.10 -6.97 -4.00
CA VAL A 70 39.96 -7.01 -4.93
C VAL A 70 40.09 -8.27 -5.79
N PRO A 71 39.10 -9.19 -5.79
CA PRO A 71 39.14 -10.38 -6.62
C PRO A 71 39.12 -10.02 -8.11
N GLN A 72 40.00 -10.64 -8.89
CA GLN A 72 39.99 -10.48 -10.34
C GLN A 72 38.84 -11.30 -10.92
N VAL A 73 37.83 -10.63 -11.48
CA VAL A 73 36.69 -11.26 -12.14
C VAL A 73 36.87 -11.10 -13.66
N THR A 74 36.84 -12.21 -14.40
CA THR A 74 36.64 -12.20 -15.85
C THR A 74 35.18 -11.88 -16.16
N ALA A 75 34.76 -10.64 -15.93
CA ALA A 75 33.49 -10.14 -16.41
C ALA A 75 33.72 -9.40 -17.73
N GLN A 76 32.89 -9.64 -18.73
CA GLN A 76 32.86 -8.85 -19.96
C GLN A 76 32.61 -7.38 -19.61
N ASP A 77 33.43 -6.48 -20.14
CA ASP A 77 33.45 -5.03 -19.90
C ASP A 77 32.13 -4.33 -20.30
N THR A 78 31.06 -4.52 -19.54
CA THR A 78 29.92 -3.61 -19.55
C THR A 78 30.07 -2.66 -18.38
N ARG A 79 30.90 -1.62 -18.57
CA ARG A 79 30.84 -0.44 -17.70
C ARG A 79 29.42 0.12 -17.78
N PRO A 80 28.71 0.31 -16.66
CA PRO A 80 27.38 0.88 -16.70
C PRO A 80 27.46 2.31 -17.27
N GLN A 81 26.81 2.52 -18.42
CA GLN A 81 26.77 3.82 -19.11
C GLN A 81 25.66 4.72 -18.59
N GLN A 82 24.73 4.16 -17.80
CA GLN A 82 23.60 4.84 -17.18
C GLN A 82 23.48 4.38 -15.74
N ALA A 83 23.08 5.30 -14.86
CA ALA A 83 22.69 4.95 -13.50
C ALA A 83 21.57 3.91 -13.57
N ALA A 84 21.68 2.83 -12.79
CA ALA A 84 20.57 1.91 -12.66
C ALA A 84 19.42 2.65 -11.98
N GLU A 85 18.33 2.88 -12.70
CA GLU A 85 17.05 3.29 -12.11
C GLU A 85 16.48 2.10 -11.35
N ILE A 86 16.92 1.95 -10.10
CA ILE A 86 16.41 0.91 -9.21
C ILE A 86 15.09 1.44 -8.65
N SER A 87 13.99 1.05 -9.28
CA SER A 87 12.68 1.16 -8.64
C SER A 87 12.54 0.02 -7.62
N ALA A 88 11.89 0.30 -6.49
CA ALA A 88 11.52 -0.76 -5.55
C ALA A 88 10.66 -1.80 -6.30
N PRO A 89 10.91 -3.11 -6.12
CA PRO A 89 10.04 -4.12 -6.71
C PRO A 89 8.60 -3.89 -6.21
N PRO A 90 7.59 -3.94 -7.09
CA PRO A 90 6.20 -3.83 -6.65
C PRO A 90 5.89 -4.97 -5.67
N SER A 91 5.07 -4.69 -4.66
CA SER A 91 4.63 -5.72 -3.71
C SER A 91 3.83 -6.78 -4.47
N LEU A 92 4.21 -8.05 -4.29
CA LEU A 92 3.44 -9.19 -4.79
C LEU A 92 2.28 -9.46 -3.82
N ALA A 93 1.30 -8.57 -3.77
CA ALA A 93 0.00 -8.88 -3.16
C ALA A 93 -0.76 -9.78 -4.15
N ILE A 94 -1.31 -10.90 -3.66
CA ILE A 94 -2.25 -11.74 -4.41
C ILE A 94 -3.54 -10.91 -4.52
N GLY A 95 -3.63 -10.11 -5.57
CA GLY A 95 -4.59 -9.01 -5.70
C GLY A 95 -3.96 -7.85 -6.47
N SER A 96 -3.37 -8.14 -7.62
CA SER A 96 -2.69 -7.16 -8.47
C SER A 96 -3.70 -6.18 -9.06
N GLY A 97 -3.91 -5.05 -8.38
CA GLY A 97 -4.74 -3.94 -8.88
C GLY A 97 -5.26 -2.96 -7.82
N LEU A 98 -5.25 -3.32 -6.54
CA LEU A 98 -5.73 -2.46 -5.46
C LEU A 98 -4.54 -1.86 -4.71
N GLU A 99 -4.10 -0.67 -5.10
CA GLU A 99 -3.24 0.14 -4.24
C GLU A 99 -4.13 0.69 -3.11
N PRO A 100 -3.95 0.25 -1.85
CA PRO A 100 -4.76 0.75 -0.76
C PRO A 100 -4.49 2.24 -0.56
N GLU A 101 -5.54 3.01 -0.28
CA GLU A 101 -5.35 4.39 0.13
C GLU A 101 -4.58 4.44 1.45
N PHE A 102 -3.84 5.53 1.69
CA PHE A 102 -3.05 5.63 2.91
C PHE A 102 -3.92 5.61 4.18
N VAL A 103 -5.13 6.14 4.10
CA VAL A 103 -6.14 6.05 5.16
C VAL A 103 -7.42 5.53 4.54
N GLU A 104 -7.95 4.46 5.10
CA GLU A 104 -9.22 3.85 4.71
C GLU A 104 -10.15 3.78 5.91
N ARG A 105 -11.46 3.79 5.67
CA ARG A 105 -12.46 3.67 6.72
C ARG A 105 -13.00 2.25 6.79
N ARG A 106 -13.20 1.76 8.00
CA ARG A 106 -13.82 0.46 8.29
C ARG A 106 -15.00 0.65 9.21
N GLN A 107 -16.06 -0.12 9.00
CA GLN A 107 -17.28 -0.02 9.77
C GLN A 107 -17.88 -1.40 10.02
N VAL A 108 -18.39 -1.64 11.24
CA VAL A 108 -19.30 -2.75 11.57
C VAL A 108 -20.43 -2.20 12.43
N GLY A 109 -21.66 -2.32 11.96
CA GLY A 109 -22.82 -1.75 12.63
C GLY A 109 -22.60 -0.25 12.90
N ASN A 110 -22.53 0.12 14.18
CA ASN A 110 -22.31 1.51 14.64
C ASN A 110 -20.85 1.83 15.00
N GLN A 111 -19.94 0.86 14.90
CA GLN A 111 -18.52 1.08 15.14
C GLN A 111 -17.84 1.46 13.82
N THR A 112 -17.08 2.54 13.85
CA THR A 112 -16.27 3.01 12.73
C THR A 112 -14.87 3.31 13.22
N TRP A 113 -13.87 2.95 12.42
CA TRP A 113 -12.47 3.27 12.67
C TRP A 113 -11.72 3.50 11.36
N LEU A 114 -10.49 3.98 11.47
CA LEU A 114 -9.61 4.19 10.32
C LEU A 114 -8.53 3.12 10.31
N VAL A 115 -8.23 2.58 9.13
CA VAL A 115 -7.03 1.78 8.88
C VAL A 115 -6.03 2.67 8.16
N VAL A 116 -4.82 2.76 8.70
CA VAL A 116 -3.73 3.58 8.19
C VAL A 116 -2.63 2.64 7.69
N ALA A 117 -2.17 2.84 6.45
CA ALA A 117 -1.10 2.08 5.83
C ALA A 117 0.30 2.46 6.39
N ALA A 118 0.43 2.42 7.73
CA ALA A 118 1.65 2.67 8.47
C ALA A 118 1.60 1.96 9.84
N ASP A 119 2.77 1.53 10.32
CA ASP A 119 2.92 0.90 11.63
C ASP A 119 2.56 1.84 12.81
N THR A 120 2.20 1.26 13.95
CA THR A 120 1.73 2.03 15.13
C THR A 120 2.78 3.01 15.62
N GLY A 121 4.07 2.65 15.53
CA GLY A 121 5.17 3.54 15.87
C GLY A 121 5.27 4.79 14.99
N ALA A 122 4.83 4.71 13.74
CA ALA A 122 4.79 5.84 12.81
C ALA A 122 3.52 6.70 13.00
N VAL A 123 2.38 6.06 13.30
CA VAL A 123 1.09 6.74 13.48
C VAL A 123 1.00 7.44 14.85
N TRP A 124 1.61 6.88 15.90
CA TRP A 124 1.49 7.42 17.26
C TRP A 124 1.88 8.90 17.41
N PRO A 125 3.05 9.37 16.94
CA PRO A 125 3.40 10.79 17.02
C PRO A 125 2.44 11.70 16.24
N GLN A 126 1.82 11.18 15.18
CA GLN A 126 0.81 11.90 14.41
C GLN A 126 -0.48 12.09 15.22
N LEU A 127 -0.92 11.08 15.99
CA LEU A 127 -2.07 11.21 16.88
C LEU A 127 -1.83 12.23 18.01
N GLU A 128 -0.63 12.23 18.61
CA GLU A 128 -0.28 13.25 19.61
C GLU A 128 -0.28 14.65 19.01
N ALA A 129 0.31 14.82 17.83
CA ALA A 129 0.35 16.09 17.12
C ALA A 129 -1.06 16.55 16.71
N PHE A 130 -1.91 15.62 16.25
CA PHE A 130 -3.31 15.89 15.96
C PHE A 130 -4.05 16.40 17.20
N ALA A 131 -3.99 15.68 18.32
CA ALA A 131 -4.68 16.04 19.55
C ALA A 131 -4.24 17.41 20.09
N ARG A 132 -2.94 17.73 19.99
CA ARG A 132 -2.41 19.06 20.33
C ARG A 132 -2.89 20.14 19.36
N SER A 133 -2.82 19.88 18.05
CA SER A 133 -3.20 20.85 17.01
C SER A 133 -4.68 21.22 17.03
N ARG A 134 -5.55 20.28 17.44
CA ARG A 134 -6.99 20.47 17.59
C ARG A 134 -7.40 20.92 19.00
N GLN A 135 -6.42 21.14 19.89
CA GLN A 135 -6.64 21.50 21.29
C GLN A 135 -7.68 20.61 22.01
N LEU A 136 -7.60 19.28 21.80
CA LEU A 136 -8.58 18.34 22.36
C LEU A 136 -8.51 18.20 23.90
N GLY A 137 -7.52 18.84 24.55
CA GLY A 137 -7.35 18.77 25.99
C GLY A 137 -6.87 17.40 26.43
N VAL A 138 -5.64 17.03 26.07
CA VAL A 138 -5.02 15.74 26.44
C VAL A 138 -4.92 15.64 27.96
N GLN A 139 -5.58 14.63 28.54
CA GLN A 139 -5.58 14.33 29.98
C GLN A 139 -4.55 13.24 30.30
N GLN A 140 -4.39 12.26 29.41
CA GLN A 140 -3.44 11.16 29.55
C GLN A 140 -2.96 10.73 28.15
N SER A 141 -1.66 10.43 28.03
CA SER A 141 -1.08 9.83 26.83
C SER A 141 -0.26 8.61 27.25
N ASN A 142 -0.58 7.43 26.72
CA ASN A 142 0.16 6.20 26.97
C ASN A 142 0.47 5.45 25.67
N ALA A 143 1.71 5.60 25.20
CA ALA A 143 2.18 4.98 23.97
C ALA A 143 2.23 3.44 24.03
N SER A 144 2.49 2.85 25.20
CA SER A 144 2.58 1.39 25.32
C SER A 144 1.22 0.71 25.24
N GLN A 145 0.16 1.41 25.65
CA GLN A 145 -1.23 0.96 25.49
C GLN A 145 -1.87 1.45 24.19
N GLY A 146 -1.22 2.37 23.47
CA GLY A 146 -1.81 3.01 22.29
C GLY A 146 -3.03 3.87 22.63
N VAL A 147 -3.08 4.52 23.80
CA VAL A 147 -4.26 5.28 24.23
C VAL A 147 -3.92 6.75 24.53
N ILE A 148 -4.67 7.67 23.92
CA ILE A 148 -4.68 9.09 24.29
C ILE A 148 -6.07 9.45 24.79
N VAL A 149 -6.17 9.76 26.09
CA VAL A 149 -7.42 10.23 26.70
C VAL A 149 -7.45 11.75 26.60
N THR A 150 -8.50 12.29 26.01
CA THR A 150 -8.74 13.73 25.91
C THR A 150 -10.04 14.11 26.62
N SER A 151 -10.32 15.40 26.77
CA SER A 151 -11.59 15.85 27.39
C SER A 151 -12.81 15.59 26.49
N GLN A 152 -12.61 15.35 25.19
CA GLN A 152 -13.70 15.19 24.21
C GLN A 152 -13.87 13.75 23.76
N ALA A 153 -12.79 13.00 23.60
CA ALA A 153 -12.80 11.61 23.13
C ALA A 153 -11.53 10.86 23.56
N THR A 154 -11.58 9.53 23.48
CA THR A 154 -10.42 8.65 23.64
C THR A 154 -9.95 8.20 22.25
N LEU A 155 -8.69 8.47 21.94
CA LEU A 155 -8.03 7.94 20.75
C LEU A 155 -7.36 6.62 21.12
N THR A 156 -7.65 5.56 20.37
CA THR A 156 -6.96 4.27 20.52
C THR A 156 -6.24 3.90 19.23
N LEU A 157 -5.04 3.33 19.37
CA LEU A 157 -4.16 2.92 18.29
C LEU A 157 -3.71 1.48 18.53
N GLN A 158 -3.90 0.63 17.54
CA GLN A 158 -3.47 -0.76 17.56
C GLN A 158 -2.99 -1.22 16.19
N SER A 159 -2.36 -2.39 16.10
CA SER A 159 -2.01 -3.01 14.81
C SER A 159 -3.27 -3.42 14.07
N ALA A 160 -3.34 -3.15 12.76
CA ALA A 160 -4.42 -3.62 11.91
C ALA A 160 -4.30 -5.13 11.60
N LEU A 161 -5.29 -5.68 10.90
CA LEU A 161 -5.22 -7.06 10.37
C LEU A 161 -4.12 -7.20 9.32
N ARG A 162 -3.93 -6.17 8.48
CA ARG A 162 -2.88 -6.11 7.47
C ARG A 162 -1.53 -5.83 8.11
N SER A 163 -0.53 -6.58 7.67
CA SER A 163 0.86 -6.34 8.08
C SER A 163 1.30 -4.91 7.70
N GLY A 164 2.08 -4.26 8.58
CA GLY A 164 2.55 -2.89 8.35
C GLY A 164 1.50 -1.78 8.49
N SER A 165 0.27 -2.11 8.89
CA SER A 165 -0.84 -1.17 9.02
C SER A 165 -1.31 -1.03 10.47
N SER A 166 -1.99 0.07 10.76
CA SER A 166 -2.55 0.37 12.09
C SER A 166 -4.02 0.75 12.02
N GLU A 167 -4.75 0.48 13.09
CA GLU A 167 -6.12 0.95 13.27
C GLU A 167 -6.15 2.10 14.27
N VAL A 168 -6.86 3.17 13.91
CA VAL A 168 -7.12 4.32 14.77
C VAL A 168 -8.61 4.39 15.06
N ARG A 169 -8.99 4.37 16.34
CA ARG A 169 -10.36 4.65 16.77
C ARG A 169 -10.41 5.98 17.51
N CYS A 170 -11.55 6.65 17.40
CA CYS A 170 -11.88 7.81 18.21
C CYS A 170 -13.27 7.60 18.81
N GLU A 171 -13.30 7.35 20.11
CA GLU A 171 -14.51 6.90 20.80
C GLU A 171 -14.84 7.82 21.97
N GLN A 172 -16.13 8.01 22.22
CA GLN A 172 -16.66 8.69 23.40
C GLN A 172 -17.76 7.82 23.99
N SER A 173 -17.63 7.43 25.26
CA SER A 173 -18.58 6.54 25.95
C SER A 173 -18.86 5.23 25.19
N GLY A 174 -17.85 4.67 24.53
CA GLY A 174 -17.95 3.42 23.76
C GLY A 174 -18.63 3.55 22.39
N GLN A 175 -18.82 4.77 21.87
CA GLN A 175 -19.35 5.02 20.53
C GLN A 175 -18.34 5.77 19.68
N SER A 176 -18.26 5.43 18.40
CA SER A 176 -17.40 6.13 17.43
C SER A 176 -17.84 7.58 17.23
N VAL A 177 -16.90 8.51 17.30
CA VAL A 177 -17.15 9.94 17.12
C VAL A 177 -16.85 10.32 15.67
N ALA A 178 -17.89 10.35 14.82
CA ALA A 178 -17.75 10.59 13.37
C ALA A 178 -16.91 11.85 13.04
N ALA A 179 -17.24 12.99 13.64
CA ALA A 179 -16.50 14.24 13.39
C ALA A 179 -15.02 14.17 13.78
N CYS A 180 -14.67 13.35 14.77
CA CYS A 180 -13.28 13.13 15.16
C CYS A 180 -12.55 12.24 14.14
N LEU A 181 -13.22 11.18 13.67
CA LEU A 181 -12.69 10.30 12.64
C LEU A 181 -12.49 11.05 11.31
N ASP A 182 -13.46 11.85 10.88
CA ASP A 182 -13.34 12.68 9.66
C ASP A 182 -12.14 13.64 9.77
N ALA A 183 -11.95 14.25 10.95
CA ALA A 183 -10.84 15.14 11.21
C ALA A 183 -9.48 14.42 11.21
N LEU A 184 -9.42 13.20 11.75
CA LEU A 184 -8.22 12.36 11.76
C LEU A 184 -7.85 11.90 10.36
N GLU A 185 -8.83 11.44 9.58
CA GLU A 185 -8.65 10.99 8.21
C GLU A 185 -8.04 12.08 7.33
N GLN A 186 -8.62 13.29 7.38
CA GLN A 186 -8.08 14.46 6.68
C GLN A 186 -6.66 14.80 7.14
N TYR A 187 -6.39 14.73 8.45
CA TYR A 187 -5.08 15.06 9.01
C TYR A 187 -4.00 14.06 8.58
N LEU A 188 -4.30 12.77 8.66
CA LEU A 188 -3.38 11.69 8.33
C LEU A 188 -3.17 11.60 6.80
N GLY A 189 -4.24 11.73 6.02
CA GLY A 189 -4.19 11.75 4.56
C GLY A 189 -3.40 12.94 4.00
N ALA A 190 -3.46 14.11 4.64
CA ALA A 190 -2.65 15.25 4.22
C ALA A 190 -1.14 15.05 4.44
N ARG A 191 -0.74 14.20 5.39
CA ARG A 191 0.67 13.99 5.77
C ARG A 191 1.33 12.83 5.03
N SER A 192 0.56 11.89 4.51
CA SER A 192 1.08 10.79 3.69
C SER A 192 1.70 11.25 2.38
N ALA A 193 1.19 12.34 1.79
CA ALA A 193 1.76 13.00 0.62
C ALA A 193 3.21 13.48 0.82
N THR A 194 3.71 13.50 2.07
CA THR A 194 5.08 13.90 2.42
C THR A 194 5.93 12.79 3.02
N ALA A 195 5.38 11.59 3.20
CA ALA A 195 6.05 10.49 3.86
C ALA A 195 6.12 9.27 2.94
N SER A 196 7.17 9.20 2.12
CA SER A 196 7.62 7.92 1.55
C SER A 196 8.17 7.07 2.70
N ALA A 197 7.32 6.22 3.27
CA ALA A 197 7.69 5.34 4.36
C ALA A 197 8.24 4.02 3.81
N SER A 198 9.56 3.89 3.82
CA SER A 198 10.24 2.60 3.69
C SER A 198 10.17 1.86 5.04
N SER A 199 9.34 0.82 5.11
CA SER A 199 9.11 0.02 6.33
C SER A 199 9.84 -1.34 6.23
N TRP A 200 11.02 -1.46 6.85
CA TRP A 200 11.77 -2.72 6.97
C TRP A 200 11.59 -3.43 8.34
N THR A 201 10.65 -2.96 9.17
CA THR A 201 10.49 -3.42 10.56
C THR A 201 9.26 -4.31 10.79
N ALA A 202 8.40 -4.51 9.78
CA ALA A 202 7.16 -5.27 9.91
C ALA A 202 7.34 -6.81 9.85
N GLN A 203 8.48 -7.32 9.38
CA GLN A 203 8.67 -8.76 9.13
C GLN A 203 8.68 -9.67 10.39
N ARG A 204 8.86 -9.16 11.61
CA ARG A 204 9.15 -10.02 12.78
C ARG A 204 7.96 -10.32 13.70
N LEU A 205 6.84 -9.60 13.58
CA LEU A 205 5.62 -9.85 14.37
C LEU A 205 4.51 -10.57 13.56
N ALA A 206 4.68 -10.72 12.25
CA ALA A 206 3.66 -11.24 11.34
C ALA A 206 3.49 -12.77 11.40
N GLU A 207 4.48 -13.55 11.88
CA GLU A 207 4.44 -15.02 11.82
C GLU A 207 3.41 -15.68 12.74
N GLN A 208 2.83 -14.97 13.71
CA GLN A 208 1.89 -15.54 14.69
C GLN A 208 0.41 -15.18 14.46
N GLN A 209 0.11 -14.29 13.50
CA GLN A 209 -1.25 -13.74 13.32
C GLN A 209 -1.87 -14.02 11.95
N THR A 210 -1.23 -14.86 11.12
CA THR A 210 -1.74 -15.17 9.79
C THR A 210 -2.97 -16.09 9.85
N PRO A 211 -3.95 -15.90 8.96
CA PRO A 211 -5.04 -16.85 8.75
C PRO A 211 -4.50 -18.27 8.49
N GLN A 212 -5.09 -19.27 9.13
CA GLN A 212 -4.72 -20.67 8.96
C GLN A 212 -5.84 -21.43 8.26
N LEU A 213 -5.56 -21.94 7.07
CA LEU A 213 -6.45 -22.84 6.37
C LEU A 213 -6.39 -24.24 7.03
N GLN A 214 -7.54 -24.78 7.39
CA GLN A 214 -7.68 -26.08 8.05
C GLN A 214 -8.76 -26.91 7.35
N GLN A 215 -8.57 -28.23 7.31
CA GLN A 215 -9.56 -29.16 6.77
C GLN A 215 -10.26 -29.88 7.92
N GLN A 216 -11.58 -29.78 7.98
CA GLN A 216 -12.43 -30.43 8.96
C GLN A 216 -13.35 -31.44 8.24
N GLY A 217 -12.92 -32.71 8.20
CA GLY A 217 -13.61 -33.72 7.40
C GLY A 217 -13.42 -33.45 5.90
N ASP A 218 -14.53 -33.29 5.17
CA ASP A 218 -14.52 -32.97 3.73
C ASP A 218 -14.62 -31.47 3.45
N GLU A 219 -14.73 -30.61 4.47
CA GLU A 219 -14.83 -29.16 4.33
C GLU A 219 -13.54 -28.44 4.71
N TRP A 220 -13.25 -27.35 4.00
CA TRP A 220 -12.21 -26.40 4.34
C TRP A 220 -12.77 -25.22 5.14
N GLU A 221 -12.01 -24.76 6.11
CA GLU A 221 -12.29 -23.55 6.89
C GLU A 221 -11.01 -22.74 7.10
N VAL A 222 -11.14 -21.45 7.35
CA VAL A 222 -10.01 -20.58 7.71
C VAL A 222 -10.17 -20.10 9.13
N VAL A 223 -9.20 -20.40 9.98
CA VAL A 223 -9.12 -19.89 11.35
C VAL A 223 -8.29 -18.62 11.36
N ILE A 224 -8.93 -17.50 11.66
CA ILE A 224 -8.33 -16.16 11.69
C ILE A 224 -8.16 -15.76 13.15
N PRO A 225 -6.94 -15.47 13.63
CA PRO A 225 -6.67 -15.17 15.04
C PRO A 225 -7.04 -13.72 15.41
N GLN A 226 -8.24 -13.28 15.03
CA GLN A 226 -8.75 -11.93 15.24
C GLN A 226 -10.25 -11.97 15.56
N PRO A 227 -10.76 -10.99 16.34
CA PRO A 227 -12.19 -10.86 16.64
C PRO A 227 -13.04 -10.66 15.38
N ILE A 228 -14.26 -11.19 15.40
CA ILE A 228 -15.15 -11.26 14.24
C ILE A 228 -15.48 -9.89 13.63
N ASP A 229 -15.74 -8.86 14.44
CA ASP A 229 -16.06 -7.51 13.93
C ASP A 229 -14.91 -6.94 13.09
N ARG A 230 -13.66 -7.17 13.53
CA ARG A 230 -12.48 -6.70 12.80
C ARG A 230 -12.32 -7.46 11.49
N VAL A 231 -12.50 -8.78 11.52
CA VAL A 231 -12.42 -9.63 10.33
C VAL A 231 -13.51 -9.27 9.34
N TRP A 232 -14.75 -9.08 9.80
CA TRP A 232 -15.88 -8.74 8.96
C TRP A 232 -15.66 -7.41 8.26
N ALA A 233 -15.31 -6.34 8.98
CA ALA A 233 -15.05 -5.05 8.34
C ALA A 233 -13.84 -5.11 7.41
N GLU A 234 -12.86 -5.96 7.73
CA GLU A 234 -11.69 -6.08 6.87
C GLU A 234 -12.06 -6.72 5.52
N LEU A 235 -12.84 -7.80 5.58
CA LEU A 235 -13.33 -8.51 4.40
C LEU A 235 -14.37 -7.72 3.62
N ASP A 236 -15.31 -7.04 4.28
CA ASP A 236 -16.37 -6.23 3.64
C ASP A 236 -15.76 -5.22 2.66
N HIS A 237 -14.83 -4.40 3.13
CA HIS A 237 -14.08 -3.44 2.30
C HIS A 237 -13.40 -4.08 1.09
N TYR A 238 -12.73 -5.22 1.28
CA TYR A 238 -12.00 -5.85 0.18
C TYR A 238 -12.88 -6.60 -0.79
N LEU A 239 -13.98 -7.16 -0.32
CA LEU A 239 -14.99 -7.76 -1.17
C LEU A 239 -15.65 -6.66 -2.02
N GLU A 240 -15.99 -5.50 -1.45
CA GLU A 240 -16.51 -4.36 -2.22
C GLU A 240 -15.55 -3.90 -3.32
N LEU A 241 -14.24 -3.93 -3.07
CA LEU A 241 -13.23 -3.54 -4.04
C LEU A 241 -12.96 -4.61 -5.12
N ASP A 242 -12.83 -5.87 -4.74
CA ASP A 242 -12.32 -6.95 -5.61
C ASP A 242 -13.44 -7.82 -6.23
N PHE A 243 -14.60 -7.93 -5.59
CA PHE A 243 -15.77 -8.67 -6.07
C PHE A 243 -16.74 -7.73 -6.80
N SER A 244 -16.29 -7.24 -7.94
CA SER A 244 -16.99 -6.23 -8.76
C SER A 244 -17.24 -6.65 -10.22
N VAL A 245 -16.94 -7.91 -10.58
CA VAL A 245 -17.05 -8.42 -11.95
C VAL A 245 -18.23 -9.39 -12.05
N GLU A 246 -19.36 -8.91 -12.58
CA GLU A 246 -20.57 -9.70 -12.79
C GLU A 246 -20.29 -11.00 -13.56
N GLY A 247 -20.85 -12.13 -13.08
CA GLY A 247 -20.69 -13.44 -13.72
C GLY A 247 -19.34 -14.13 -13.49
N GLU A 248 -18.35 -13.44 -12.92
CA GLU A 248 -17.07 -14.05 -12.55
C GLU A 248 -16.81 -14.00 -11.04
N ARG A 249 -16.94 -12.82 -10.44
CA ARG A 249 -16.65 -12.57 -9.03
C ARG A 249 -17.34 -11.27 -8.62
N ASP A 250 -18.52 -11.39 -8.04
CA ASP A 250 -19.40 -10.27 -7.71
C ASP A 250 -19.95 -10.38 -6.28
N LEU A 251 -20.06 -9.26 -5.58
CA LEU A 251 -20.60 -9.18 -4.23
C LEU A 251 -22.10 -8.91 -4.31
N LEU A 252 -22.92 -9.93 -4.06
CA LEU A 252 -24.37 -9.85 -4.22
C LEU A 252 -25.06 -9.23 -3.00
N ALA A 253 -24.59 -9.55 -1.79
CA ALA A 253 -25.16 -9.01 -0.55
C ALA A 253 -24.18 -9.12 0.63
N THR A 254 -24.34 -8.24 1.61
CA THR A 254 -23.59 -8.25 2.88
C THR A 254 -24.54 -8.18 4.06
N SER A 255 -24.19 -8.82 5.18
CA SER A 255 -24.95 -8.80 6.42
C SER A 255 -24.03 -8.72 7.63
N ALA A 256 -23.97 -7.54 8.26
CA ALA A 256 -23.22 -7.33 9.49
C ALA A 256 -23.85 -8.05 10.69
N ASP A 257 -25.18 -8.19 10.71
CA ASP A 257 -25.90 -8.83 11.81
C ASP A 257 -25.62 -10.34 11.89
N ASN A 258 -25.49 -10.99 10.73
CA ASN A 258 -25.22 -12.43 10.64
C ASN A 258 -23.73 -12.74 10.37
N TYR A 259 -22.92 -11.72 10.13
CA TYR A 259 -21.54 -11.84 9.66
C TYR A 259 -21.40 -12.70 8.39
N GLU A 260 -22.25 -12.45 7.41
CA GLU A 260 -22.31 -13.20 6.15
C GLU A 260 -22.13 -12.29 4.94
N PHE A 261 -21.48 -12.82 3.91
CA PHE A 261 -21.44 -12.25 2.56
C PHE A 261 -22.03 -13.27 1.58
N LEU A 262 -22.85 -12.80 0.65
CA LEU A 262 -23.30 -13.58 -0.49
C LEU A 262 -22.52 -13.11 -1.71
N VAL A 263 -21.74 -14.01 -2.31
CA VAL A 263 -20.95 -13.71 -3.51
C VAL A 263 -21.39 -14.60 -4.67
N GLU A 264 -21.37 -14.03 -5.86
CA GLU A 264 -21.32 -14.79 -7.10
C GLU A 264 -19.85 -15.06 -7.44
N TYR A 265 -19.52 -16.30 -7.74
CA TYR A 265 -18.13 -16.69 -7.95
C TYR A 265 -17.99 -17.82 -8.96
N MET A 266 -17.07 -17.64 -9.91
CA MET A 266 -16.66 -18.63 -10.90
C MET A 266 -15.34 -19.26 -10.45
N THR A 267 -15.40 -20.55 -10.10
CA THR A 267 -14.25 -21.29 -9.58
C THR A 267 -13.15 -21.45 -10.62
N GLU A 268 -11.91 -21.67 -10.19
CA GLU A 268 -10.80 -21.96 -11.10
C GLU A 268 -11.10 -23.20 -11.97
N THR A 269 -11.76 -24.21 -11.40
CA THR A 269 -12.20 -25.41 -12.14
C THR A 269 -13.12 -25.06 -13.32
N GLU A 270 -14.00 -24.06 -13.17
CA GLU A 270 -14.87 -23.58 -14.24
C GLU A 270 -14.11 -22.70 -15.24
N ARG A 271 -13.23 -21.80 -14.76
CA ARG A 271 -12.39 -20.93 -15.60
C ARG A 271 -11.39 -21.71 -16.46
N GLY A 272 -10.91 -22.84 -15.96
CA GLY A 272 -9.93 -23.70 -16.64
C GLY A 272 -10.53 -24.69 -17.65
N ARG A 273 -11.85 -24.68 -17.88
CA ARG A 273 -12.50 -25.62 -18.80
C ARG A 273 -12.06 -25.42 -20.25
N ASN A 274 -11.83 -26.53 -20.94
CA ASN A 274 -11.49 -26.49 -22.36
C ASN A 274 -12.71 -25.98 -23.17
N PRO A 275 -12.52 -25.07 -24.16
CA PRO A 275 -13.60 -24.57 -25.00
C PRO A 275 -14.45 -25.67 -25.66
N LEU A 276 -13.88 -26.85 -25.96
CA LEU A 276 -14.65 -27.98 -26.47
C LEU A 276 -15.65 -28.53 -25.43
N GLN A 277 -15.28 -28.57 -24.15
CA GLN A 277 -16.17 -29.07 -23.09
C GLN A 277 -17.37 -28.15 -22.88
N ILE A 278 -17.16 -26.83 -22.97
CA ILE A 278 -18.21 -25.82 -22.83
C ILE A 278 -19.31 -25.99 -23.89
N VAL A 279 -18.93 -26.29 -25.13
CA VAL A 279 -19.87 -26.45 -26.26
C VAL A 279 -20.74 -27.73 -26.14
N PHE A 280 -20.24 -28.76 -25.48
CA PHE A 280 -20.98 -30.02 -25.28
C PHE A 280 -21.76 -30.08 -23.97
N SER A 281 -21.67 -29.06 -23.11
CA SER A 281 -22.42 -28.98 -21.85
C SER A 281 -23.80 -28.35 -22.06
N PRO A 282 -24.89 -28.92 -21.51
CA PRO A 282 -26.24 -28.37 -21.64
C PRO A 282 -26.50 -27.08 -20.84
N ASP A 283 -25.55 -26.65 -19.99
CA ASP A 283 -25.71 -25.54 -19.04
C ASP A 283 -24.72 -24.38 -19.28
N VAL A 284 -24.72 -23.84 -20.51
CA VAL A 284 -23.79 -22.76 -20.95
C VAL A 284 -24.13 -21.38 -20.37
N ARG A 285 -25.33 -21.18 -19.82
CA ARG A 285 -25.87 -19.81 -19.65
C ARG A 285 -25.49 -19.09 -18.37
N ARG A 286 -24.90 -19.78 -17.39
CA ARG A 286 -24.36 -19.19 -16.15
C ARG A 286 -23.21 -20.11 -15.75
N MET A 287 -22.00 -19.63 -15.45
CA MET A 287 -20.86 -20.48 -15.04
C MET A 287 -20.41 -20.21 -13.61
N SER A 288 -20.91 -19.11 -13.05
CA SER A 288 -20.80 -18.73 -11.66
C SER A 288 -21.78 -19.50 -10.76
N GLN A 289 -21.45 -19.54 -9.48
CA GLN A 289 -22.30 -20.08 -8.42
C GLN A 289 -22.41 -19.07 -7.28
N GLN A 290 -23.53 -19.13 -6.56
CA GLN A 290 -23.72 -18.32 -5.38
C GLN A 290 -23.14 -19.05 -4.17
N ILE A 291 -22.24 -18.37 -3.46
CA ILE A 291 -21.54 -18.90 -2.31
C ILE A 291 -21.74 -17.93 -1.17
N ARG A 292 -22.09 -18.48 0.00
CA ARG A 292 -22.16 -17.73 1.25
C ARG A 292 -20.82 -17.84 1.97
N LEU A 293 -20.16 -16.73 2.18
CA LEU A 293 -19.01 -16.61 3.08
C LEU A 293 -19.55 -16.29 4.47
N ALA A 294 -19.50 -17.25 5.39
CA ALA A 294 -19.99 -17.10 6.75
C ALA A 294 -18.83 -17.00 7.74
N LEU A 295 -18.84 -15.97 8.58
CA LEU A 295 -17.92 -15.82 9.69
C LEU A 295 -18.59 -16.28 10.99
N GLN A 296 -17.88 -17.05 11.80
CA GLN A 296 -18.35 -17.54 13.09
C GLN A 296 -17.35 -17.21 14.19
N PRO A 297 -17.79 -16.68 15.34
CA PRO A 297 -16.90 -16.39 16.45
C PRO A 297 -16.45 -17.69 17.13
N ASN A 298 -15.16 -17.77 17.47
CA ASN A 298 -14.58 -18.85 18.25
C ASN A 298 -13.58 -18.27 19.27
N GLY A 299 -14.10 -17.80 20.40
CA GLY A 299 -13.32 -17.03 21.38
C GLY A 299 -12.82 -15.72 20.76
N ASP A 300 -11.52 -15.46 20.86
CA ASP A 300 -10.86 -14.29 20.23
C ASP A 300 -10.50 -14.51 18.76
N LYS A 301 -10.96 -15.62 18.17
CA LYS A 301 -10.70 -16.01 16.78
C LYS A 301 -12.00 -16.00 15.99
N THR A 302 -11.86 -15.98 14.67
CA THR A 302 -12.97 -16.07 13.72
C THR A 302 -12.74 -17.26 12.79
N ILE A 303 -13.79 -18.05 12.58
CA ILE A 303 -13.80 -19.12 11.59
C ILE A 303 -14.53 -18.58 10.35
N LEU A 304 -13.85 -18.60 9.20
CA LEU A 304 -14.44 -18.31 7.89
C LEU A 304 -14.75 -19.62 7.16
N ARG A 305 -15.99 -19.77 6.69
CA ARG A 305 -16.44 -20.89 5.86
C ARG A 305 -17.05 -20.38 4.56
N ALA A 306 -16.84 -21.15 3.48
CA ALA A 306 -17.53 -20.95 2.22
C ALA A 306 -18.59 -22.05 2.07
N ILE A 307 -19.86 -21.66 2.08
CA ILE A 307 -21.03 -22.54 2.07
C ILE A 307 -21.73 -22.36 0.72
N ASN A 308 -21.96 -23.46 0.00
CA ASN A 308 -22.67 -23.39 -1.27
C ASN A 308 -24.12 -22.95 -1.06
N ALA A 309 -24.54 -21.89 -1.75
CA ALA A 309 -25.90 -21.36 -1.72
C ALA A 309 -26.67 -21.63 -3.03
N SER A 310 -26.11 -22.47 -3.91
CA SER A 310 -26.68 -22.82 -5.21
C SER A 310 -26.82 -24.34 -5.38
N GLU A 311 -27.59 -24.77 -6.38
CA GLU A 311 -27.76 -26.20 -6.71
C GLU A 311 -26.54 -26.81 -7.43
N ARG A 312 -25.51 -26.01 -7.71
CA ARG A 312 -24.32 -26.43 -8.47
C ARG A 312 -23.33 -27.17 -7.59
N SER A 313 -22.45 -27.96 -8.19
CA SER A 313 -21.38 -28.63 -7.46
C SER A 313 -20.35 -27.61 -6.99
N PHE A 314 -20.07 -27.60 -5.69
CA PHE A 314 -18.96 -26.86 -5.09
C PHE A 314 -18.05 -27.86 -4.40
N SER A 315 -16.92 -28.18 -5.02
CA SER A 315 -16.01 -29.20 -4.49
C SER A 315 -15.17 -28.63 -3.34
N ALA A 316 -14.54 -29.53 -2.55
CA ALA A 316 -13.61 -29.12 -1.51
C ALA A 316 -12.41 -28.32 -2.07
N ASP A 317 -11.96 -28.63 -3.29
CA ASP A 317 -10.89 -27.88 -3.95
C ASP A 317 -11.35 -26.45 -4.33
N ASP A 318 -12.55 -26.30 -4.87
CA ASP A 318 -13.13 -24.97 -5.16
C ASP A 318 -13.34 -24.17 -3.85
N GLN A 319 -13.74 -24.84 -2.78
CA GLN A 319 -13.91 -24.24 -1.45
C GLN A 319 -12.59 -23.70 -0.91
N ARG A 320 -11.53 -24.51 -0.97
CA ARG A 320 -10.19 -24.10 -0.60
C ARG A 320 -9.71 -22.92 -1.43
N GLU A 321 -9.85 -22.96 -2.75
CA GLU A 321 -9.40 -21.89 -3.65
C GLU A 321 -10.03 -20.54 -3.28
N LEU A 322 -11.35 -20.51 -3.09
CA LEU A 322 -12.06 -19.30 -2.69
C LEU A 322 -11.62 -18.82 -1.29
N LEU A 323 -11.49 -19.72 -0.33
CA LEU A 323 -11.05 -19.39 1.02
C LEU A 323 -9.62 -18.84 1.06
N GLU A 324 -8.71 -19.40 0.25
CA GLU A 324 -7.33 -18.90 0.13
C GLU A 324 -7.27 -17.50 -0.49
N ARG A 325 -8.12 -17.22 -1.48
CA ARG A 325 -8.26 -15.88 -2.07
C ARG A 325 -8.77 -14.88 -1.05
N VAL A 326 -9.91 -15.17 -0.40
CA VAL A 326 -10.55 -14.26 0.56
C VAL A 326 -9.68 -14.04 1.80
N SER A 327 -9.07 -15.08 2.35
CA SER A 327 -8.11 -14.95 3.46
C SER A 327 -6.79 -14.30 3.03
N GLY A 328 -6.50 -14.28 1.73
CA GLY A 328 -5.38 -13.57 1.13
C GLY A 328 -5.36 -12.08 1.44
N TYR A 329 -6.52 -11.44 1.56
CA TYR A 329 -6.60 -10.00 1.87
C TYR A 329 -6.11 -9.63 3.29
N LEU A 330 -6.01 -10.62 4.19
CA LEU A 330 -5.64 -10.42 5.59
C LEU A 330 -4.16 -10.67 5.88
N ARG A 331 -3.32 -10.81 4.84
CA ARG A 331 -1.88 -11.03 4.95
C ARG A 331 -1.10 -9.73 4.73
#